data_AF-A0A1L9X2E5-F1
#
_entry.id   AF-A0A1L9X2E5-F1
#
_cell.length_a   1.000
_cell.length_b   1.000
_cell.length_c   1.000
_cell.angle_alpha   90.00
_cell.angle_beta   90.00
_cell.angle_gamma   90.00
#
_symmetry.space_group_name_H-M   'P 1'
#
loop_
_entity.id
_entity.type
_entity.pdbx_description
1 polymer ?
#
loop_
_entity_poly.entity_id
_entity_poly.type
_entity_poly.pdbx_seq_one_letter_code
_entity_poly.pdbx_strand_id
1 'polypeptide(L)'
;MSFDIVGTTGNIYKTTIGKVPTCDCPDARKGNQCKHICYVLINALKAPADLQYQLAFLSSELRAMYNGSSLSKEQSTEENAGIRKPIEGDCPICFMEFEPQREDIVWCRAACGNNIHKACFQQWAATQQAQGVRCVYCRSPWQPDTENVNVEELSRQGKFSRDGYVNVAQHFGLSGRRDVSSYHPFWVRRQQHQHEDDWDYDDY
;
A
#
# COMPACT_ATOMS: atom_id res chain seq x y z
N MET A 1 -4.60 9.20 15.84
CA MET A 1 -5.08 8.36 14.73
C MET A 1 -4.06 7.26 14.46
N SER A 2 -4.50 6.05 14.13
CA SER A 2 -3.62 4.88 13.95
C SER A 2 -3.72 4.34 12.52
N PHE A 3 -2.60 3.83 12.01
CA PHE A 3 -2.42 3.37 10.63
C PHE A 3 -1.63 2.07 10.62
N ASP A 4 -2.06 1.11 9.81
CA ASP A 4 -1.30 -0.12 9.57
C ASP A 4 -0.53 0.03 8.24
N ILE A 5 0.79 0.05 8.34
CA ILE A 5 1.70 0.36 7.22
C ILE A 5 2.50 -0.87 6.85
N VAL A 6 2.43 -1.29 5.58
CA VAL A 6 3.23 -2.38 5.06
C VAL A 6 4.65 -1.89 4.77
N GLY A 7 5.64 -2.51 5.39
CA GLY A 7 7.05 -2.26 5.17
C GLY A 7 7.56 -2.84 3.85
N THR A 8 8.79 -2.48 3.47
CA THR A 8 9.44 -2.92 2.22
C THR A 8 9.66 -4.44 2.13
N THR A 9 9.65 -5.14 3.26
CA THR A 9 9.74 -6.61 3.34
C THR A 9 8.37 -7.27 3.59
N GLY A 10 7.28 -6.52 3.51
CA GLY A 10 5.91 -7.01 3.72
C GLY A 10 5.46 -7.14 5.18
N ASN A 11 6.29 -6.80 6.17
CA ASN A 11 5.84 -6.73 7.57
C ASN A 11 4.89 -5.55 7.78
N ILE A 12 3.79 -5.78 8.49
CA ILE A 12 2.87 -4.72 8.90
C ILE A 12 3.40 -4.07 10.18
N TYR A 13 3.42 -2.74 10.18
CA TYR A 13 3.81 -1.90 11.32
C TYR A 13 2.69 -0.94 11.68
N LYS A 14 2.32 -0.88 12.96
CA LYS A 14 1.33 0.06 13.46
C LYS A 14 1.97 1.39 13.76
N THR A 15 1.49 2.43 13.08
CA THR A 15 1.94 3.82 13.25
C THR A 15 0.80 4.65 13.85
N THR A 16 1.06 5.31 14.97
CA THR A 16 0.08 6.18 15.64
C THR A 16 0.56 7.62 15.56
N ILE A 17 -0.23 8.48 14.94
CA ILE A 17 -0.03 9.93 14.96
C ILE A 17 -0.81 10.50 16.13
N GLY A 18 -0.10 11.16 17.04
CA GLY A 18 -0.61 11.89 18.19
C GLY A 18 0.37 13.02 18.54
N LYS A 19 0.27 13.58 19.76
CA LYS A 19 1.21 14.64 20.19
C LYS A 19 2.66 14.22 20.11
N VAL A 20 2.95 12.94 20.33
CA VAL A 20 4.24 12.32 20.03
C VAL A 20 3.94 11.12 19.13
N PRO A 21 4.33 11.15 17.85
CA PRO A 21 4.12 10.03 16.94
C PRO A 21 4.89 8.79 17.39
N THR A 22 4.27 7.63 17.24
CA THR A 22 4.88 6.34 17.60
C THR A 22 4.71 5.33 16.47
N CYS A 23 5.65 4.40 16.38
CA CYS A 23 5.57 3.26 15.47
C CYS A 23 6.19 2.05 16.16
N ASP A 24 5.64 0.86 15.95
CA ASP A 24 6.13 -0.39 16.53
C ASP A 24 7.34 -0.97 15.76
N CYS A 25 7.74 -0.37 14.64
CA CYS A 25 8.84 -0.88 13.84
C CYS A 25 10.21 -0.85 14.58
N PRO A 26 11.19 -1.68 14.17
CA PRO A 26 12.49 -1.77 14.83
C PRO A 26 13.25 -0.44 14.94
N ASP A 27 13.13 0.45 13.94
CA ASP A 27 13.84 1.73 13.94
C ASP A 27 13.25 2.71 14.97
N ALA A 28 11.93 2.73 15.10
CA ALA A 28 11.23 3.53 16.09
C ALA A 28 11.46 3.03 17.52
N ARG A 29 11.53 1.70 17.71
CA ARG A 29 11.88 1.08 19.00
C ARG A 29 13.28 1.46 19.49
N LYS A 30 14.19 1.84 18.59
CA LYS A 30 15.53 2.36 18.92
C LYS A 30 15.51 3.86 19.28
N GLY A 31 14.35 4.50 19.31
CA GLY A 31 14.19 5.92 19.62
C GLY A 31 14.31 6.86 18.41
N ASN A 32 14.36 6.33 17.18
CA ASN A 32 14.48 7.15 15.98
C ASN A 32 13.12 7.47 15.38
N GLN A 33 13.01 8.60 14.68
CA GLN A 33 11.88 8.84 13.79
C GLN A 33 12.01 7.90 12.58
N CYS A 34 11.08 6.97 12.45
CA CYS A 34 11.15 5.96 11.40
C CYS A 34 10.49 6.46 10.11
N LYS A 35 10.85 5.81 9.00
CA LYS A 35 10.26 6.07 7.68
C LYS A 35 8.74 5.92 7.66
N HIS A 36 8.15 5.07 8.52
CA HIS A 36 6.70 4.84 8.55
C HIS A 36 5.95 6.06 9.11
N ILE A 37 6.48 6.73 10.14
CA ILE A 37 5.93 7.99 10.66
C ILE A 37 5.98 9.06 9.57
N CYS A 38 7.15 9.24 8.92
CA CYS A 38 7.29 10.21 7.84
C CYS A 38 6.34 9.90 6.68
N TYR A 39 6.22 8.62 6.31
CA TYR A 39 5.32 8.19 5.25
C TYR A 39 3.86 8.55 5.54
N VAL A 40 3.38 8.32 6.76
CA VAL A 40 2.01 8.68 7.17
C VAL A 40 1.79 10.18 7.15
N LEU A 41 2.73 10.97 7.68
CA LEU A 41 2.62 12.43 7.69
C LEU A 41 2.57 13.01 6.27
N ILE A 42 3.43 12.52 5.37
CA ILE A 42 3.55 13.01 3.99
C ILE A 42 2.40 12.51 3.10
N ASN A 43 2.14 11.20 3.11
CA ASN A 43 1.29 10.58 2.10
C ASN A 43 -0.15 10.38 2.58
N ALA A 44 -0.35 9.96 3.83
CA ALA A 44 -1.69 9.67 4.35
C ALA A 44 -2.39 10.95 4.83
N LEU A 45 -1.68 11.76 5.62
CA LEU A 45 -2.23 12.99 6.20
C LEU A 45 -1.97 14.23 5.33
N LYS A 46 -1.04 14.17 4.37
CA LYS A 46 -0.62 15.31 3.54
C LYS A 46 -0.31 16.55 4.38
N ALA A 47 0.46 16.35 5.45
CA ALA A 47 0.83 17.39 6.38
C ALA A 47 1.58 18.53 5.65
N PRO A 48 1.42 19.79 6.11
CA PRO A 48 2.26 20.92 5.69
C PRO A 48 3.76 20.59 5.80
N ALA A 49 4.58 21.13 4.90
CA ALA A 49 6.00 20.76 4.77
C ALA A 49 6.81 20.94 6.07
N ASP A 50 6.48 21.96 6.86
CA ASP A 50 7.04 22.25 8.17
C ASP A 50 6.70 21.19 9.23
N LEU A 51 5.57 20.49 9.07
CA LEU A 51 5.09 19.47 10.01
C LEU A 51 5.51 18.04 9.63
N GLN A 52 5.96 17.79 8.40
CA GLN A 52 6.21 16.43 7.87
C GLN A 52 7.28 15.63 8.62
N TYR A 53 8.23 16.32 9.27
CA TYR A 53 9.34 15.70 9.99
C TYR A 53 9.37 16.05 11.48
N GLN A 54 8.32 16.70 11.99
CA GLN A 54 8.27 17.12 13.39
C GLN A 54 8.19 15.91 14.33
N LEU A 55 8.94 15.96 15.44
CA LEU A 55 8.99 14.87 16.42
C LEU A 55 7.80 14.87 17.40
N ALA A 56 7.13 16.02 17.55
CA ALA A 56 5.98 16.18 18.43
C ALA A 56 5.07 17.30 17.94
N PHE A 57 3.76 17.20 18.12
CA PHE A 57 2.77 18.13 17.60
C PHE A 57 1.95 18.81 18.68
N LEU A 58 1.52 20.04 18.39
CA LEU A 58 0.50 20.75 19.14
C LEU A 58 -0.90 20.19 18.83
N SER A 59 -1.83 20.37 19.77
CA SER A 59 -3.22 19.95 19.55
C SER A 59 -3.89 20.68 18.36
N SER A 60 -3.50 21.93 18.11
CA SER A 60 -3.97 22.73 16.97
C SER A 60 -3.45 22.18 15.64
N GLU A 61 -2.16 21.84 15.58
CA GLU A 61 -1.52 21.22 14.40
C GLU A 61 -2.16 19.88 14.07
N LEU A 62 -2.35 19.00 15.07
CA LEU A 62 -3.03 17.72 14.89
C LEU A 62 -4.45 17.89 14.34
N ARG A 63 -5.21 18.83 14.91
CA ARG A 63 -6.58 19.10 14.44
C ARG A 63 -6.58 19.61 13.00
N ALA A 64 -5.66 20.52 12.65
CA ALA A 64 -5.53 21.04 11.30
C ALA A 64 -5.16 19.95 10.29
N MET A 65 -4.18 19.09 10.63
CA MET A 65 -3.78 17.96 9.78
C MET A 65 -4.91 16.98 9.57
N TYR A 66 -5.65 16.62 10.63
CA TYR A 66 -6.78 15.70 10.50
C TYR A 66 -7.87 16.33 9.62
N ASN A 67 -8.35 17.53 9.96
CA ASN A 67 -9.40 18.19 9.18
C ASN A 67 -9.02 18.44 7.72
N GLY A 68 -7.73 18.69 7.42
CA GLY A 68 -7.24 18.87 6.06
C GLY A 68 -6.98 17.55 5.31
N SER A 69 -6.85 16.44 6.01
CA SER A 69 -6.65 15.12 5.39
C SER A 69 -7.94 14.62 4.74
N SER A 70 -7.79 13.99 3.56
CA SER A 70 -8.92 13.31 2.90
C SER A 70 -9.52 12.18 3.74
N LEU A 71 -8.76 11.68 4.72
CA LEU A 71 -9.16 10.61 5.63
C LEU A 71 -10.16 11.09 6.71
N SER A 72 -10.18 12.39 7.04
CA SER A 72 -11.25 12.94 7.89
C SER A 72 -12.51 13.30 7.09
N LYS A 73 -12.46 13.21 5.76
CA LYS A 73 -13.57 13.49 4.85
C LYS A 73 -14.36 12.24 4.46
N GLU A 74 -14.24 11.15 5.24
CA GLU A 74 -15.08 9.95 5.08
C GLU A 74 -16.58 10.20 5.32
N GLN A 75 -16.98 11.45 5.56
CA GLN A 75 -18.35 11.92 5.38
C GLN A 75 -18.41 13.24 4.60
N SER A 76 -18.02 13.27 3.31
CA SER A 76 -18.69 14.12 2.29
C SER A 76 -18.12 14.01 0.86
N THR A 77 -18.99 13.43 0.02
CA THR A 77 -19.23 13.61 -1.42
C THR A 77 -18.17 13.16 -2.44
N GLU A 78 -18.47 11.97 -2.97
CA GLU A 78 -18.22 11.45 -4.31
C GLU A 78 -18.53 12.50 -5.40
N GLU A 79 -17.56 13.30 -5.83
CA GLU A 79 -17.76 14.21 -6.97
C GLU A 79 -16.79 13.95 -8.15
N ASN A 80 -15.90 12.95 -8.03
CA ASN A 80 -15.07 12.47 -9.15
C ASN A 80 -14.84 10.94 -9.14
N ALA A 81 -15.59 10.19 -8.34
CA ALA A 81 -15.62 8.74 -8.49
C ALA A 81 -16.47 8.42 -9.72
N GLY A 82 -15.91 7.68 -10.68
CA GLY A 82 -16.67 7.17 -11.80
C GLY A 82 -17.82 6.33 -11.26
N ILE A 83 -19.05 6.59 -11.71
CA ILE A 83 -20.18 5.73 -11.37
C ILE A 83 -20.05 4.47 -12.23
N ARG A 84 -19.98 3.29 -11.61
CA ARG A 84 -19.90 2.03 -12.35
C ARG A 84 -21.09 1.89 -13.29
N LYS A 85 -20.82 1.64 -14.56
CA LYS A 85 -21.86 1.37 -15.56
C LYS A 85 -22.40 -0.05 -15.41
N PRO A 86 -23.67 -0.29 -15.81
CA PRO A 86 -24.20 -1.64 -15.90
C PRO A 86 -23.28 -2.53 -16.75
N ILE A 87 -23.22 -3.80 -16.38
CA ILE A 87 -22.37 -4.80 -17.04
C ILE A 87 -23.09 -5.26 -18.30
N GLU A 88 -23.03 -4.41 -19.32
CA GLU A 88 -23.68 -4.60 -20.61
C GLU A 88 -22.67 -4.31 -21.73
N GLY A 89 -22.84 -4.97 -22.88
CA GLY A 89 -21.97 -4.84 -24.05
C GLY A 89 -20.69 -5.66 -23.95
N ASP A 90 -19.65 -5.22 -24.68
CA ASP A 90 -18.42 -5.99 -24.89
C ASP A 90 -17.20 -5.36 -24.19
N CYS A 91 -16.27 -6.22 -23.80
CA CYS A 91 -14.95 -5.80 -23.32
C CYS A 91 -14.17 -5.09 -24.45
N PRO A 92 -13.58 -3.90 -24.22
CA PRO A 92 -12.93 -3.11 -25.28
C PRO A 92 -11.59 -3.67 -25.77
N ILE A 93 -11.05 -4.66 -25.06
CA ILE A 93 -9.75 -5.27 -25.38
C ILE A 93 -9.96 -6.51 -26.25
N CYS A 94 -10.88 -7.39 -25.84
CA CYS A 94 -11.11 -8.67 -26.53
C CYS A 94 -12.38 -8.71 -27.38
N PHE A 95 -13.25 -7.70 -27.26
CA PHE A 95 -14.54 -7.62 -27.98
C PHE A 95 -15.43 -8.84 -27.74
N MET A 96 -15.37 -9.39 -26.53
CA MET A 96 -16.24 -10.47 -26.07
C MET A 96 -17.20 -9.92 -25.01
N GLU A 97 -18.41 -10.47 -24.99
CA GLU A 97 -19.44 -10.16 -24.01
C GLU A 97 -18.98 -10.49 -22.58
N PHE A 98 -19.56 -9.80 -21.61
CA PHE A 98 -19.29 -10.02 -20.19
C PHE A 98 -20.12 -11.18 -19.64
N GLU A 99 -19.47 -12.17 -19.03
CA GLU A 99 -20.12 -13.24 -18.27
C GLU A 99 -19.85 -13.11 -16.75
N PRO A 100 -20.55 -12.22 -16.01
CA PRO A 100 -20.25 -11.96 -14.59
C PRO A 100 -20.40 -13.16 -13.65
N GLN A 101 -21.03 -14.26 -14.09
CA GLN A 101 -21.08 -15.51 -13.32
C GLN A 101 -19.82 -16.38 -13.47
N ARG A 102 -19.06 -16.19 -14.55
CA ARG A 102 -17.92 -17.05 -14.92
C ARG A 102 -16.61 -16.28 -14.94
N GLU A 103 -16.64 -14.96 -15.07
CA GLU A 103 -15.48 -14.12 -15.27
C GLU A 103 -15.42 -12.94 -14.30
N ASP A 104 -14.20 -12.62 -13.87
CA ASP A 104 -13.93 -11.44 -13.05
C ASP A 104 -13.94 -10.17 -13.92
N ILE A 105 -14.69 -9.16 -13.48
CA ILE A 105 -14.85 -7.89 -14.19
C ILE A 105 -14.35 -6.74 -13.31
N VAL A 106 -13.40 -5.96 -13.83
CA VAL A 106 -12.92 -4.72 -13.23
C VAL A 106 -13.53 -3.52 -13.95
N TRP A 107 -13.50 -2.35 -13.33
CA TRP A 107 -14.12 -1.16 -13.90
C TRP A 107 -13.38 0.12 -13.54
N CYS A 108 -13.55 1.17 -14.35
CA CYS A 108 -12.85 2.44 -14.16
C CYS A 108 -13.47 3.29 -13.04
N ARG A 109 -12.92 3.16 -11.82
CA ARG A 109 -13.28 3.95 -10.63
C ARG A 109 -12.92 5.43 -10.72
N ALA A 110 -11.92 5.76 -11.52
CA ALA A 110 -11.39 7.12 -11.57
C ALA A 110 -12.24 8.10 -12.39
N ALA A 111 -13.04 7.62 -13.36
CA ALA A 111 -13.78 8.49 -14.27
C ALA A 111 -14.93 7.80 -15.00
N CYS A 112 -14.65 6.98 -16.02
CA CYS A 112 -15.67 6.64 -17.02
C CYS A 112 -16.61 5.48 -16.65
N GLY A 113 -16.34 4.76 -15.56
CA GLY A 113 -17.23 3.70 -15.08
C GLY A 113 -17.32 2.43 -15.95
N ASN A 114 -16.63 2.38 -17.10
CA ASN A 114 -16.71 1.24 -18.02
C ASN A 114 -16.09 -0.04 -17.43
N ASN A 115 -16.68 -1.18 -17.79
CA ASN A 115 -16.28 -2.53 -17.39
C ASN A 115 -15.21 -3.11 -18.34
N ILE A 116 -14.34 -3.96 -17.82
CA ILE A 116 -13.26 -4.66 -18.54
C ILE A 116 -13.05 -6.01 -17.85
N HIS A 117 -12.84 -7.09 -18.61
CA HIS A 117 -12.39 -8.36 -18.01
C HIS A 117 -11.09 -8.16 -17.25
N LYS A 118 -10.99 -8.72 -16.04
CA LYS A 118 -9.79 -8.62 -15.19
C LYS A 118 -8.55 -9.15 -15.92
N ALA A 119 -8.68 -10.27 -16.62
CA ALA A 119 -7.58 -10.85 -17.40
C ALA A 119 -7.10 -9.90 -18.51
N CYS A 120 -8.02 -9.34 -19.28
CA CYS A 120 -7.69 -8.37 -20.33
C CYS A 120 -7.04 -7.11 -19.75
N PHE A 121 -7.57 -6.60 -18.64
CA PHE A 121 -7.01 -5.43 -17.97
C PHE A 121 -5.60 -5.69 -17.44
N GLN A 122 -5.31 -6.88 -16.90
CA GLN A 122 -3.98 -7.26 -16.43
C GLN A 122 -2.95 -7.28 -17.57
N GLN A 123 -3.33 -7.83 -18.72
CA GLN A 123 -2.48 -7.81 -19.92
C GLN A 123 -2.18 -6.38 -20.37
N TRP A 124 -3.21 -5.53 -20.41
CA TRP A 124 -3.04 -4.10 -20.71
C TRP A 124 -2.17 -3.37 -19.69
N ALA A 125 -2.37 -3.61 -18.40
CA ALA A 125 -1.57 -2.98 -17.35
C ALA A 125 -0.08 -3.34 -17.47
N ALA A 126 0.23 -4.59 -17.85
CA ALA A 126 1.59 -5.06 -18.06
C ALA A 126 2.32 -4.33 -19.21
N THR A 127 1.61 -3.82 -20.23
CA THR A 127 2.24 -3.07 -21.33
C THR A 127 2.53 -1.61 -20.97
N GLN A 128 1.96 -1.08 -19.88
CA GLN A 128 1.98 0.35 -19.52
C GLN A 128 3.01 0.72 -18.44
N GLN A 129 3.92 -0.18 -18.05
CA GLN A 129 4.77 -0.04 -16.85
C GLN A 129 5.62 1.24 -16.79
N ALA A 130 6.00 1.84 -17.93
CA ALA A 130 6.82 3.05 -17.96
C ALA A 130 6.05 4.37 -17.72
N GLN A 131 4.72 4.40 -17.91
CA GLN A 131 3.92 5.65 -17.92
C GLN A 131 2.76 5.67 -16.90
N GLY A 132 2.69 4.64 -16.05
CA GLY A 132 1.57 4.41 -15.13
C GLY A 132 0.34 3.84 -15.84
N VAL A 133 -0.39 2.96 -15.14
CA VAL A 133 -1.57 2.29 -15.70
C VAL A 133 -2.70 3.29 -15.88
N ARG A 134 -3.30 3.32 -17.07
CA ARG A 134 -4.41 4.20 -17.45
C ARG A 134 -5.58 3.39 -17.96
N CYS A 135 -6.79 3.92 -17.80
CA CYS A 135 -7.99 3.31 -18.37
C CYS A 135 -7.90 3.21 -19.90
N VAL A 136 -8.17 2.03 -20.46
CA VAL A 136 -8.21 1.82 -21.93
C VAL A 136 -9.26 2.68 -22.64
N TYR A 137 -10.35 3.03 -21.95
CA TYR A 137 -11.44 3.83 -22.52
C TYR A 137 -11.16 5.33 -22.44
N CYS A 138 -11.01 5.86 -21.22
CA CYS A 138 -10.93 7.32 -21.01
C CYS A 138 -9.52 7.84 -20.78
N ARG A 139 -8.52 6.96 -20.67
CA ARG A 139 -7.10 7.28 -20.41
C ARG A 139 -6.83 7.98 -19.08
N SER A 140 -7.83 8.16 -18.22
CA SER A 140 -7.61 8.61 -16.84
C SER A 140 -6.69 7.64 -16.09
N PRO A 141 -5.86 8.13 -15.15
CA PRO A 141 -5.04 7.28 -14.29
C PRO A 141 -5.89 6.21 -13.61
N TRP A 142 -5.44 4.96 -13.64
CA TRP A 142 -6.21 3.86 -13.08
C TRP A 142 -6.16 3.87 -11.55
N GLN A 143 -7.32 3.81 -10.91
CA GLN A 143 -7.44 3.65 -9.47
C GLN A 143 -7.62 2.17 -9.13
N PRO A 144 -6.68 1.55 -8.39
CA PRO A 144 -6.82 0.17 -7.95
C PRO A 144 -7.99 0.03 -6.99
N ASP A 145 -8.54 -1.18 -6.91
CA ASP A 145 -9.57 -1.52 -5.94
C ASP A 145 -8.96 -1.59 -4.53
N THR A 146 -8.91 -0.46 -3.83
CA THR A 146 -8.42 -0.41 -2.44
C THR A 146 -9.51 -0.74 -1.42
N GLU A 147 -10.77 -0.82 -1.84
CA GLU A 147 -11.91 -1.09 -0.95
C GLU A 147 -11.95 -2.56 -0.47
N ASN A 148 -11.30 -3.47 -1.21
CA ASN A 148 -11.26 -4.90 -0.91
C ASN A 148 -9.95 -5.37 -0.24
N VAL A 149 -9.17 -4.45 0.35
CA VAL A 149 -8.02 -4.80 1.20
C VAL A 149 -8.53 -4.86 2.64
N ASN A 150 -9.20 -5.95 3.01
CA ASN A 150 -9.57 -6.18 4.40
C ASN A 150 -8.29 -6.48 5.19
N VAL A 151 -7.80 -5.47 5.93
CA VAL A 151 -6.58 -5.59 6.75
C VAL A 151 -6.71 -6.71 7.78
N GLU A 152 -7.91 -6.98 8.29
CA GLU A 152 -8.14 -8.08 9.24
C GLU A 152 -7.97 -9.45 8.58
N GLU A 153 -8.44 -9.60 7.33
CA GLU A 153 -8.29 -10.84 6.57
C GLU A 153 -6.84 -11.04 6.12
N LEU A 154 -6.18 -9.99 5.66
CA LEU A 154 -4.75 -10.00 5.37
C LEU A 154 -3.91 -10.32 6.61
N SER A 155 -4.33 -9.83 7.77
CA SER A 155 -3.66 -10.12 9.03
C SER A 155 -3.83 -11.58 9.46
N ARG A 156 -4.97 -12.22 9.13
CA ARG A 156 -5.21 -13.65 9.36
C ARG A 156 -4.45 -14.55 8.39
N GLN A 157 -4.31 -14.14 7.14
CA GLN A 157 -3.61 -14.90 6.10
C GLN A 157 -2.09 -14.68 6.13
N GLY A 158 -1.63 -13.56 6.68
CA GLY A 158 -0.23 -13.23 6.84
C GLY A 158 0.51 -14.20 7.77
N LYS A 159 1.77 -14.48 7.44
CA LYS A 159 2.64 -15.33 8.27
C LYS A 159 3.34 -14.48 9.33
N PHE A 160 3.52 -14.99 10.53
CA PHE A 160 4.33 -14.30 11.53
C PHE A 160 5.81 -14.41 11.17
N SER A 161 6.50 -13.28 11.20
CA SER A 161 7.96 -13.24 11.13
C SER A 161 8.56 -13.66 12.47
N ARG A 162 9.85 -14.01 12.46
CA ARG A 162 10.60 -14.38 13.68
C ARG A 162 10.54 -13.29 14.77
N ASP A 163 10.47 -12.03 14.36
CA ASP A 163 10.37 -10.88 15.24
C ASP A 163 8.93 -10.61 15.76
N GLY A 164 7.96 -11.46 15.39
CA GLY A 164 6.57 -11.40 15.85
C GLY A 164 5.65 -10.49 15.03
N TYR A 165 6.09 -9.92 13.91
CA TYR A 165 5.23 -9.10 13.04
C TYR A 165 4.49 -9.95 12.02
N VAL A 166 3.25 -9.57 11.69
CA VAL A 166 2.50 -10.18 10.59
C VAL A 166 3.10 -9.74 9.26
N ASN A 167 3.43 -10.70 8.41
CA ASN A 167 4.01 -10.49 7.10
C ASN A 167 3.02 -10.86 5.99
N VAL A 168 2.78 -9.91 5.10
CA VAL A 168 1.85 -10.00 3.97
C VAL A 168 2.57 -9.88 2.62
N ALA A 169 3.88 -10.13 2.56
CA ALA A 169 4.69 -9.94 1.35
C ALA A 169 4.12 -10.64 0.12
N GLN A 170 3.62 -11.88 0.28
CA GLN A 170 3.06 -12.69 -0.80
C GLN A 170 1.83 -12.01 -1.45
N HIS A 171 1.00 -11.31 -0.68
CA HIS A 171 -0.18 -10.62 -1.20
C HIS A 171 0.17 -9.37 -2.01
N PHE A 172 1.31 -8.74 -1.69
CA PHE A 172 1.79 -7.53 -2.36
C PHE A 172 2.89 -7.79 -3.39
N GLY A 173 3.20 -9.07 -3.70
CA GLY A 173 4.26 -9.44 -4.64
C GLY A 173 5.66 -9.01 -4.16
N LEU A 174 5.85 -8.85 -2.86
CA LEU A 174 7.14 -8.49 -2.27
C LEU A 174 7.95 -9.76 -1.99
N SER A 175 9.26 -9.68 -2.14
CA SER A 175 10.17 -10.83 -1.93
C SER A 175 10.25 -11.29 -0.46
N GLY A 176 9.77 -10.48 0.49
CA GLY A 176 9.99 -10.69 1.92
C GLY A 176 11.43 -10.39 2.39
N ARG A 177 12.38 -10.23 1.46
CA ARG A 177 13.79 -9.95 1.75
C ARG A 177 14.10 -8.48 1.58
N ARG A 178 14.93 -7.95 2.47
CA ARG A 178 15.42 -6.58 2.36
C ARG A 178 16.39 -6.48 1.19
N ASP A 179 16.13 -5.53 0.30
CA ASP A 179 17.12 -5.16 -0.70
C ASP A 179 18.29 -4.44 -0.03
N VAL A 180 19.48 -5.01 -0.17
CA VAL A 180 20.75 -4.48 0.34
C VAL A 180 21.73 -4.18 -0.80
N SER A 181 21.28 -4.24 -2.06
CA SER A 181 22.13 -4.03 -3.23
C SER A 181 22.76 -2.63 -3.27
N SER A 182 22.05 -1.62 -2.74
CA SER A 182 22.53 -0.25 -2.64
C SER A 182 23.29 0.07 -1.35
N TYR A 183 23.39 -0.88 -0.42
CA TYR A 183 24.03 -0.66 0.88
C TYR A 183 25.54 -0.79 0.75
N HIS A 184 26.28 -0.11 1.62
CA HIS A 184 27.74 -0.19 1.63
C HIS A 184 28.19 -1.65 1.86
N PRO A 185 29.02 -2.26 0.98
CA PRO A 185 29.35 -3.68 1.02
C PRO A 185 29.89 -4.16 2.38
N PHE A 186 30.65 -3.31 3.08
CA PHE A 186 31.19 -3.62 4.41
C PHE A 186 30.08 -3.83 5.47
N TRP A 187 29.00 -3.05 5.40
CA TRP A 187 27.86 -3.21 6.31
C TRP A 187 27.12 -4.51 6.02
N VAL A 188 26.95 -4.84 4.73
CA VAL A 188 26.26 -6.07 4.28
C VAL A 188 27.01 -7.32 4.76
N ARG A 189 28.34 -7.37 4.55
CA ARG A 189 29.17 -8.51 5.00
C ARG A 189 29.13 -8.70 6.51
N ARG A 190 29.13 -7.60 7.28
CA ARG A 190 29.06 -7.66 8.75
C ARG A 190 27.71 -8.19 9.25
N GLN A 191 26.62 -7.92 8.53
CA GLN A 191 25.31 -8.50 8.85
C GLN A 191 25.20 -9.97 8.44
N GLN A 192 25.86 -10.39 7.36
CA GLN A 192 25.90 -11.80 6.95
C GLN A 192 26.62 -12.67 8.00
N HIS A 193 27.75 -12.20 8.55
CA HIS A 193 28.48 -12.94 9.60
C HIS A 193 27.74 -13.03 10.94
N GLN A 194 26.78 -12.15 11.25
CA GLN A 194 25.91 -12.30 12.44
C GLN A 194 24.76 -13.30 12.21
N HIS A 195 24.56 -13.73 10.97
CA HIS A 195 23.50 -14.65 10.57
C HIS A 195 24.04 -16.04 10.26
N GLU A 196 25.35 -16.21 10.04
CA GLU A 196 26.02 -17.51 9.84
C GLU A 196 25.96 -18.42 11.07
N ASP A 197 25.71 -17.89 12.27
CA ASP A 197 25.43 -18.70 13.47
C ASP A 197 23.97 -19.23 13.51
N ASP A 198 23.16 -19.00 12.47
CA ASP A 198 21.71 -19.26 12.45
C ASP A 198 21.21 -19.88 11.13
N TRP A 199 22.11 -20.36 10.26
CA TRP A 199 21.78 -21.02 8.99
C TRP A 199 22.05 -22.54 8.98
N ASP A 200 22.36 -23.15 10.12
CA ASP A 200 22.40 -24.60 10.23
C ASP A 200 21.05 -25.14 10.70
N TYR A 201 20.52 -26.09 9.93
CA TYR A 201 19.25 -26.82 10.04
C TYR A 201 18.02 -26.12 9.46
N ASP A 202 17.76 -26.41 8.18
CA ASP A 202 16.63 -27.27 7.81
C ASP A 202 16.84 -27.76 6.36
N ASP A 203 17.74 -28.73 6.24
CA ASP A 203 17.77 -29.69 5.14
C ASP A 203 17.17 -30.99 5.70
N TYR A 204 15.88 -31.24 5.41
CA TYR A 204 15.22 -32.53 5.11
C TYR A 204 13.69 -32.39 5.05
#